data_AF-A0A965XJQ7-F1
#
_entry.id   AF-A0A965XJQ7-F1
#
_cell.length_a   1.000
_cell.length_b   1.000
_cell.length_c   1.000
_cell.angle_alpha   90.00
_cell.angle_beta   90.00
_cell.angle_gamma   90.00
#
_symmetry.space_group_name_H-M   'P 1'
#
loop_
_entity.id
_entity.type
_entity.pdbx_description
1 polymer ?
#
loop_
_entity_poly.entity_id
_entity_poly.type
_entity_poly.pdbx_seq_one_letter_code
_entity_poly.pdbx_strand_id
1 'polypeptide(L)'
;MSKDWEIPEVEALGEERLHLIREAAEKSRGKTGMERLDILLEYGERLAQGGKLPDDQQQALLAAVSATLPKEEQERMLQIMSMLGY
;
A
#
# COMPACT_ATOMS: atom_id res chain seq x y z
N MET A 1 -12.35 2.08 -14.63
CA MET A 1 -11.17 1.96 -13.74
C MET A 1 -11.09 3.26 -12.96
N SER A 2 -11.09 3.19 -11.63
CA SER A 2 -11.05 4.38 -10.77
C SER A 2 -9.74 5.14 -10.99
N LYS A 3 -9.80 6.47 -11.05
CA LYS A 3 -8.66 7.38 -11.33
C LYS A 3 -7.58 7.37 -10.24
N ASP A 4 -7.79 6.61 -9.18
CA ASP A 4 -6.99 6.64 -7.95
C ASP A 4 -5.58 6.02 -8.13
N TRP A 5 -5.31 5.38 -9.27
CA TRP A 5 -4.04 4.70 -9.58
C TRP A 5 -3.18 5.42 -10.64
N GLU A 6 -3.65 6.56 -11.19
CA GLU A 6 -2.94 7.37 -12.19
C GLU A 6 -2.07 8.45 -11.52
N ILE A 7 -1.39 8.08 -10.43
CA ILE A 7 -0.51 8.97 -9.68
C ILE A 7 0.93 8.68 -10.13
N PRO A 8 1.74 9.67 -10.53
CA PRO A 8 3.09 9.45 -11.06
C PRO A 8 4.00 8.61 -10.16
N GLU A 9 3.88 8.81 -8.85
CA GLU A 9 4.61 8.05 -7.83
C GLU A 9 4.20 6.57 -7.84
N VAL A 10 2.94 6.28 -8.14
CA VAL A 10 2.38 4.92 -8.22
C VAL A 10 2.80 4.22 -9.52
N GLU A 11 2.93 4.96 -10.63
CA GLU A 11 3.47 4.43 -11.89
C GLU A 11 4.92 3.94 -11.76
N ALA A 12 5.72 4.59 -10.90
CA ALA A 12 7.11 4.21 -10.63
C ALA A 12 7.28 2.81 -10.01
N LEU A 13 6.20 2.21 -9.49
CA LEU A 13 6.22 0.85 -8.93
C LEU A 13 6.35 -0.24 -10.00
N GLY A 14 5.96 0.06 -11.25
CA GLY A 14 5.91 -0.88 -12.36
C GLY A 14 4.67 -1.79 -12.33
N GLU A 15 4.29 -2.32 -13.49
CA GLU A 15 3.02 -3.06 -13.67
C GLU A 15 2.87 -4.28 -12.76
N GLU A 16 3.96 -5.02 -12.52
CA GLU A 16 3.93 -6.23 -11.69
C GLU A 16 3.55 -5.91 -10.23
N ARG A 17 4.13 -4.85 -9.67
CA ARG A 17 3.82 -4.43 -8.30
C ARG A 17 2.45 -3.81 -8.20
N LEU A 18 2.04 -3.04 -9.21
CA LEU A 18 0.68 -2.52 -9.30
C LEU A 18 -0.37 -3.63 -9.35
N HIS A 19 -0.07 -4.73 -10.05
CA HIS A 19 -0.93 -5.90 -10.07
C HIS A 19 -1.09 -6.50 -8.65
N LEU A 20 0.02 -6.69 -7.93
CA LEU A 20 0.00 -7.20 -6.55
C LEU A 20 -0.80 -6.30 -5.61
N ILE A 21 -0.63 -4.98 -5.69
CA ILE A 21 -1.36 -4.03 -4.82
C ILE A 21 -2.86 -4.07 -5.11
N ARG A 22 -3.25 -4.12 -6.40
CA ARG A 22 -4.66 -4.23 -6.80
C ARG A 22 -5.27 -5.56 -6.34
N GLU A 23 -4.52 -6.65 -6.46
CA GLU A 23 -4.94 -7.97 -6.00
C GLU A 23 -5.14 -8.00 -4.47
N ALA A 24 -4.21 -7.41 -3.71
CA ALA A 24 -4.34 -7.26 -2.26
C ALA A 24 -5.56 -6.42 -1.87
N ALA A 25 -5.81 -5.31 -2.57
CA ALA A 25 -6.95 -4.43 -2.34
C ALA A 25 -8.29 -5.14 -2.60
N GLU A 26 -8.39 -5.90 -3.69
CA GLU A 26 -9.59 -6.71 -4.00
C GLU A 26 -9.80 -7.79 -2.94
N LYS A 27 -8.76 -8.55 -2.56
CA LYS A 27 -8.86 -9.59 -1.52
C LYS A 27 -9.22 -9.04 -0.15
N SER A 28 -8.86 -7.80 0.14
CA SER A 28 -9.16 -7.13 1.41
C SER A 28 -10.63 -6.67 1.52
N ARG A 29 -11.38 -6.61 0.41
CA ARG A 29 -12.78 -6.18 0.43
C ARG A 29 -13.65 -7.14 1.24
N GLY A 30 -14.47 -6.58 2.12
CA GLY A 30 -15.39 -7.35 2.97
C GLY A 30 -14.70 -8.16 4.08
N LYS A 31 -13.36 -8.08 4.21
CA LYS A 31 -12.59 -8.75 5.25
C LYS A 31 -12.57 -7.98 6.56
N THR A 32 -12.41 -8.72 7.67
CA THR A 32 -12.18 -8.15 9.00
C THR A 32 -10.77 -7.56 9.12
N GLY A 33 -10.52 -6.77 10.16
CA GLY A 33 -9.21 -6.14 10.36
C GLY A 33 -8.04 -7.14 10.42
N MET A 34 -8.25 -8.29 11.07
CA MET A 34 -7.21 -9.33 11.17
C MET A 34 -6.96 -10.02 9.83
N GLU A 35 -8.02 -10.39 9.12
CA GLU A 35 -7.88 -11.00 7.78
C GLU A 35 -7.24 -10.03 6.77
N ARG A 36 -7.51 -8.73 6.89
CA ARG A 36 -6.82 -7.70 6.08
C ARG A 36 -5.35 -7.62 6.42
N LEU A 37 -4.99 -7.71 7.69
CA LEU A 37 -3.59 -7.72 8.12
C LEU A 37 -2.84 -8.92 7.53
N ASP A 38 -3.43 -10.11 7.56
CA ASP A 38 -2.83 -11.31 6.95
C ASP A 38 -2.58 -11.12 5.45
N ILE A 39 -3.54 -10.52 4.73
CA ILE A 39 -3.40 -10.18 3.31
C ILE A 39 -2.29 -9.15 3.09
N LEU A 40 -2.24 -8.09 3.90
CA LEU A 40 -1.20 -7.06 3.79
C LEU A 40 0.21 -7.64 4.04
N LEU A 41 0.34 -8.60 4.96
CA LEU A 41 1.61 -9.28 5.22
C LEU A 41 2.02 -10.17 4.04
N GLU A 42 1.13 -11.01 3.52
CA GLU A 42 1.40 -11.88 2.35
C GLU A 42 1.83 -11.05 1.14
N TYR A 43 1.08 -10.00 0.81
CA TYR A 43 1.35 -9.19 -0.36
C TYR A 43 2.52 -8.24 -0.14
N GLY A 44 2.76 -7.79 1.09
CA GLY A 44 3.95 -7.04 1.48
C GLY A 44 5.22 -7.86 1.24
N GLU A 45 5.23 -9.14 1.61
CA GLU A 45 6.36 -10.05 1.36
C GLU A 45 6.57 -10.33 -0.14
N ARG A 46 5.48 -10.52 -0.90
CA ARG A 46 5.54 -10.66 -2.36
C ARG A 46 6.06 -9.39 -3.04
N LEU A 47 5.65 -8.21 -2.60
CA LEU A 47 6.11 -6.91 -3.10
C LEU A 47 7.59 -6.66 -2.79
N ALA A 48 8.02 -7.09 -1.60
CA ALA A 48 9.39 -7.08 -1.14
C ALA A 48 10.29 -8.06 -1.92
N GLN A 49 9.74 -9.09 -2.57
CA GLN A 49 10.49 -10.20 -3.17
C GLN A 49 11.53 -10.80 -2.20
N GLY A 50 11.22 -10.84 -0.90
CA GLY A 50 12.14 -11.30 0.15
C GLY A 50 13.20 -10.28 0.59
N GLY A 51 13.11 -9.02 0.16
CA GLY A 51 14.01 -7.93 0.54
C GLY A 51 13.29 -6.60 0.84
N LYS A 52 14.00 -5.62 1.41
CA LYS A 52 13.41 -4.29 1.66
C LYS A 52 13.18 -3.58 0.30
N LEU A 53 11.96 -3.11 0.03
CA LEU A 53 11.69 -2.22 -1.10
C LEU A 53 12.66 -1.01 -1.06
N PRO A 54 13.24 -0.57 -2.18
CA PRO A 54 13.94 0.70 -2.29
C PRO A 54 13.14 1.87 -1.67
N ASP A 55 13.81 2.83 -1.02
CA ASP A 55 13.14 3.87 -0.24
C ASP A 55 12.18 4.74 -1.09
N ASP A 56 12.51 5.00 -2.35
CA ASP A 56 11.64 5.68 -3.32
C ASP A 56 10.35 4.89 -3.60
N GLN A 57 10.47 3.57 -3.73
CA GLN A 57 9.33 2.66 -3.92
C GLN A 57 8.51 2.47 -2.64
N GLN A 58 9.13 2.59 -1.47
CA GLN A 58 8.40 2.61 -0.19
C GLN A 58 7.53 3.87 -0.08
N GLN A 59 8.08 5.03 -0.44
CA GLN A 59 7.30 6.27 -0.45
C GLN A 59 6.18 6.24 -1.49
N ALA A 60 6.44 5.68 -2.68
CA ALA A 60 5.40 5.46 -3.69
C ALA A 60 4.28 4.55 -3.22
N LEU A 61 4.61 3.41 -2.60
CA LEU A 61 3.62 2.48 -2.04
C LEU A 61 2.79 3.15 -0.94
N LEU A 62 3.45 3.92 -0.07
CA LEU A 62 2.78 4.65 0.98
C LEU A 62 1.82 5.71 0.43
N ALA A 63 2.24 6.45 -0.60
CA ALA A 63 1.39 7.42 -1.27
C ALA A 63 0.17 6.74 -1.90
N ALA A 64 0.36 5.57 -2.54
CA ALA A 64 -0.71 4.76 -3.12
C ALA A 64 -1.73 4.34 -2.06
N VAL A 65 -1.26 3.79 -0.94
CA VAL A 65 -2.13 3.34 0.16
C VAL A 65 -2.86 4.53 0.76
N SER A 66 -2.14 5.62 1.07
CA SER A 66 -2.73 6.86 1.59
C SER A 66 -3.85 7.36 0.70
N ALA A 67 -3.63 7.47 -0.61
CA ALA A 67 -4.61 7.98 -1.57
C ALA A 67 -5.94 7.20 -1.58
N THR A 68 -5.91 5.92 -1.19
CA THR A 68 -7.10 5.07 -1.11
C THR A 68 -7.84 5.12 0.23
N LEU A 69 -7.24 5.74 1.26
CA LEU A 69 -7.80 5.86 2.60
C LEU A 69 -8.66 7.12 2.78
N PRO A 70 -9.75 7.06 3.58
CA PRO A 70 -10.45 8.25 4.04
C PRO A 70 -9.49 9.21 4.78
N LYS A 71 -9.78 10.52 4.72
CA LYS A 71 -8.90 11.57 5.27
C LYS A 71 -8.52 11.36 6.75
N GLU A 72 -9.47 10.89 7.55
CA GLU A 72 -9.29 10.58 8.97
C GLU A 72 -8.35 9.37 9.20
N GLU A 73 -8.34 8.42 8.26
CA GLU A 73 -7.44 7.26 8.30
C GLU A 73 -6.05 7.62 7.75
N GLN A 74 -5.95 8.52 6.77
CA GLN A 74 -4.67 9.09 6.33
C GLN A 74 -3.94 9.81 7.48
N GLU A 75 -4.62 10.67 8.23
CA GLU A 75 -4.02 11.39 9.36
C GLU A 75 -3.52 10.46 10.47
N ARG A 76 -4.28 9.40 10.78
CA ARG A 76 -3.83 8.36 11.71
C ARG A 76 -2.62 7.60 11.19
N MET A 77 -2.61 7.28 9.90
CA MET A 77 -1.47 6.59 9.29
C MET A 77 -0.20 7.44 9.36
N LEU A 78 -0.29 8.74 9.04
CA LEU A 78 0.82 9.68 9.16
C LEU A 78 1.33 9.78 10.61
N GLN A 79 0.44 9.84 11.60
CA GLN A 79 0.83 9.82 13.02
C GLN A 79 1.57 8.53 13.39
N ILE A 80 1.09 7.37 12.96
CA ILE A 80 1.74 6.08 13.20
C ILE A 80 3.14 6.05 12.59
N MET A 81 3.30 6.55 11.37
CA MET A 81 4.59 6.62 10.71
C MET A 81 5.58 7.53 11.41
N SER A 82 5.15 8.72 11.83
CA SER A 82 5.98 9.62 12.62
C SER A 82 6.42 8.99 13.94
N MET A 83 5.57 8.16 14.57
CA MET A 83 5.94 7.41 15.78
C MET A 83 6.95 6.29 15.50
N LEU A 84 6.93 5.71 14.29
CA LEU A 84 7.84 4.64 13.85
C LEU A 84 9.15 5.18 13.25
N GLY A 85 9.33 6.50 13.16
CA GLY A 85 10.54 7.14 12.67
C GLY A 85 10.67 7.19 11.14
N TYR A 86 9.54 7.13 10.43
CA TYR A 86 9.43 7.36 8.99
C TYR A 86 8.99 8.80 8.68
#